data_AF-A0A066ZXB8-F1
#
_entry.id   AF-A0A066ZXB8-F1
#
_cell.length_a   1.000
_cell.length_b   1.000
_cell.length_c   1.000
_cell.angle_alpha   90.00
_cell.angle_beta   90.00
_cell.angle_gamma   90.00
#
_symmetry.space_group_name_H-M   'P 1'
#
loop_
_entity.id
_entity.type
_entity.pdbx_description
1 polymer ?
#
loop_
_entity_poly.entity_id
_entity_poly.type
_entity_poly.pdbx_seq_one_letter_code
_entity_poly.pdbx_strand_id
1 'polypeptide(L)' 'MDIWTKAFLYGGAAIGAVMLMVVIMMLGHAENGVLTVQSLDQMAGPLQSFYAFFKWFVYAWLISAVVVFVRFIRGLFR' A
#
# COMPACT_ATOMS: atom_id res chain seq x y z
N MET A 1 9.15 -15.25 15.09
CA MET A 1 8.09 -14.30 14.68
C MET A 1 6.73 -14.96 14.86
N ASP A 2 5.86 -14.32 15.63
CA ASP A 2 4.46 -14.69 15.73
C ASP A 2 3.70 -14.41 14.42
N ILE A 3 2.51 -15.00 14.30
CA ILE A 3 1.66 -14.92 13.11
C ILE A 3 1.32 -13.46 12.75
N TRP A 4 1.11 -12.58 13.75
CA TRP A 4 0.75 -11.17 13.53
C TRP A 4 1.91 -10.37 12.99
N THR A 5 3.11 -10.56 13.55
CA THR A 5 4.33 -9.93 13.03
C THR A 5 4.66 -10.41 11.61
N LYS A 6 4.44 -11.69 11.27
CA LYS A 6 4.59 -12.21 9.90
C LYS A 6 3.57 -11.57 8.95
N ALA A 7 2.29 -11.52 9.34
CA ALA A 7 1.25 -10.90 8.54
C ALA A 7 1.52 -9.41 8.30
N PHE A 8 1.99 -8.69 9.31
CA PHE A 8 2.37 -7.28 9.19
C PHE A 8 3.54 -7.09 8.22
N LEU A 9 4.65 -7.83 8.39
CA LEU A 9 5.84 -7.69 7.55
C LEU A 9 5.59 -8.12 6.10
N TYR A 10 5.11 -9.34 5.89
CA TYR A 10 4.91 -9.85 4.53
C TYR A 10 3.72 -9.19 3.84
N GLY A 11 2.65 -8.89 4.58
CA GLY A 11 1.51 -8.13 4.04
C GLY A 11 1.91 -6.71 3.68
N GLY A 12 2.75 -6.06 4.49
CA GLY A 12 3.25 -4.70 4.21
C GLY A 12 4.19 -4.69 3.00
N ALA A 13 5.08 -5.68 2.89
CA ALA A 13 5.94 -5.86 1.73
C ALA A 13 5.13 -6.11 0.45
N ALA A 14 4.10 -6.95 0.52
CA ALA A 14 3.21 -7.21 -0.62
C ALA A 14 2.45 -5.95 -1.04
N ILE A 15 1.89 -5.19 -0.09
CA ILE A 15 1.22 -3.92 -0.36
C ILE A 15 2.19 -2.92 -1.01
N GLY A 16 3.41 -2.80 -0.47
CA GLY A 16 4.46 -1.95 -1.02
C GLY A 16 4.86 -2.34 -2.44
N ALA A 17 5.03 -3.64 -2.72
CA ALA A 17 5.35 -4.13 -4.05
C ALA A 17 4.25 -3.83 -5.07
N VAL A 18 2.98 -3.98 -4.69
CA VAL A 18 1.85 -3.64 -5.56
C VAL A 18 1.82 -2.13 -5.82
N MET A 19 2.01 -1.29 -4.79
CA MET A 19 2.08 0.16 -4.97
C MET A 19 3.23 0.58 -5.88
N LEU A 20 4.39 -0.04 -5.73
CA LEU A 20 5.56 0.22 -6.56
C LEU A 20 5.29 -0.15 -8.03
N MET A 21 4.61 -1.29 -8.28
CA MET A 21 4.18 -1.65 -9.63
C MET A 21 3.21 -0.61 -10.23
N VAL A 22 2.25 -0.12 -9.45
CA VAL A 22 1.33 0.92 -9.90
C VAL A 22 2.11 2.19 -10.26
N VAL A 23 3.06 2.61 -9.44
CA VAL A 23 3.92 3.78 -9.73
C VAL A 23 4.71 3.58 -11.02
N ILE A 24 5.31 2.41 -11.24
CA ILE A 24 6.04 2.10 -12.49
C ILE A 24 5.11 2.18 -13.70
N MET A 25 3.90 1.64 -13.60
CA MET A 25 2.90 1.70 -14.67
C MET A 25 2.50 3.14 -15.00
N MET A 26 2.35 3.99 -13.96
CA MET A 26 2.05 5.41 -14.16
C MET A 26 3.22 6.16 -14.79
N LEU A 27 4.46 5.86 -14.41
CA LEU A 27 5.66 6.43 -15.02
C LEU A 27 5.77 6.14 -16.53
N GLY A 28 5.16 5.04 -17.01
CA GLY A 28 5.04 4.76 -18.45
C GLY A 28 4.23 5.80 -19.23
N HIS A 29 3.44 6.63 -18.55
CA HIS A 29 2.63 7.71 -19.12
C HIS A 29 3.26 9.10 -18.90
N ALA A 30 4.52 9.16 -18.45
CA ALA A 30 5.24 10.42 -18.30
C ALA A 30 5.59 10.99 -19.69
N GLU A 31 5.20 12.24 -19.94
CA GLU A 31 5.59 12.97 -21.15
C GLU A 31 6.83 13.81 -20.84
N ASN A 32 7.87 13.70 -21.67
CA ASN A 32 9.17 14.39 -21.46
C ASN A 32 9.81 14.16 -20.07
N GLY A 33 9.57 13.00 -19.47
CA GLY A 33 10.09 12.66 -18.13
C GLY A 33 9.33 13.32 -16.98
N VAL A 34 8.19 13.96 -17.25
CA VAL A 34 7.35 14.59 -16.25
C VAL A 34 5.96 13.95 -16.27
N LEU A 35 5.47 13.60 -15.09
CA LEU A 35 4.08 13.21 -14.89
C LEU A 35 3.24 14.48 -14.76
N THR A 36 2.33 14.71 -15.71
CA THR A 36 1.38 15.81 -15.65
C THR A 36 0.00 15.29 -15.29
N VAL A 37 -0.87 16.16 -14.77
CA VAL A 37 -2.26 15.79 -14.45
C VAL A 37 -3.00 15.36 -15.72
N GLN A 38 -2.70 15.98 -16.87
CA GLN A 38 -3.30 15.62 -18.15
C GLN A 38 -2.86 14.25 -18.65
N SER A 39 -1.59 13.88 -18.48
CA SER A 39 -1.10 12.57 -18.93
C SER A 39 -1.64 11.40 -18.09
N LEU A 40 -2.07 11.68 -16.86
CA LEU A 40 -2.70 10.72 -15.95
C LEU A 40 -4.22 10.65 -16.05
N ASP A 41 -4.87 11.57 -16.76
CA ASP A 41 -6.33 11.69 -16.79
C ASP A 41 -6.99 10.41 -17.36
N GLN A 42 -6.35 9.80 -18.36
CA GLN A 42 -6.77 8.52 -18.93
C GLN A 42 -6.65 7.34 -17.95
N MET A 43 -5.80 7.46 -16.93
CA MET A 43 -5.58 6.44 -15.90
C MET A 43 -6.44 6.65 -14.65
N ALA A 44 -7.20 7.75 -14.56
CA ALA A 44 -8.02 8.06 -13.39
C ALA A 44 -9.07 6.98 -13.08
N GLY A 45 -9.77 6.48 -14.12
CA GLY A 45 -10.77 5.41 -13.97
C GLY A 45 -10.17 4.09 -13.44
N PRO A 46 -9.11 3.56 -14.07
CA PRO A 46 -8.38 2.39 -13.57
C PRO A 46 -7.82 2.57 -12.15
N LEU A 47 -7.22 3.72 -11.84
CA LEU A 47 -6.67 4.02 -10.51
C LEU A 47 -7.75 4.08 -9.43
N GLN A 48 -8.90 4.71 -9.73
CA GLN A 48 -10.01 4.79 -8.80
C GLN A 48 -10.62 3.41 -8.52
N SER A 49 -10.75 2.58 -9.56
CA SER A 49 -11.23 1.20 -9.45
C SER A 49 -10.28 0.34 -8.63
N PHE A 50 -8.97 0.46 -8.92
CA PHE A 50 -7.92 -0.20 -8.16
C PHE A 50 -7.95 0.23 -6.68
N TYR A 51 -8.02 1.53 -6.39
CA TYR A 51 -8.12 2.04 -5.03
C TYR A 51 -9.37 1.51 -4.30
N ALA A 52 -10.53 1.52 -4.95
CA ALA A 52 -11.79 1.07 -4.37
C ALA A 52 -11.75 -0.41 -3.93
N PHE A 53 -11.03 -1.25 -4.68
CA PHE A 53 -10.80 -2.64 -4.33
C PHE A 53 -9.66 -2.80 -3.30
N PHE A 54 -8.52 -2.18 -3.57
CA PHE A 54 -7.28 -2.36 -2.81
C PHE A 54 -7.37 -1.83 -1.38
N LYS A 55 -8.16 -0.76 -1.14
CA LYS A 55 -8.36 -0.20 0.21
C LYS A 55 -8.80 -1.25 1.24
N TRP A 56 -9.58 -2.25 0.83
CA TRP A 56 -10.03 -3.31 1.72
C TRP A 56 -8.88 -4.21 2.19
N PHE A 57 -7.93 -4.50 1.30
CA PHE A 57 -6.72 -5.25 1.66
C PHE A 57 -5.85 -4.47 2.64
N VAL A 58 -5.71 -3.16 2.42
CA VAL A 58 -4.98 -2.26 3.34
C VAL A 58 -5.66 -2.22 4.70
N TYR A 59 -6.99 -2.13 4.74
CA TYR A 59 -7.75 -2.13 6.00
C TYR A 59 -7.62 -3.46 6.75
N ALA A 60 -7.70 -4.59 6.05
CA ALA A 60 -7.46 -5.90 6.66
C ALA A 60 -6.03 -6.02 7.20
N TRP A 61 -5.03 -5.53 6.45
CA TRP A 61 -3.64 -5.51 6.88
C TRP A 61 -3.40 -4.59 8.08
N LEU A 62 -4.06 -3.43 8.16
CA LEU A 62 -3.95 -2.48 9.27
C LEU A 62 -4.30 -3.10 10.63
N ILE A 63 -5.19 -4.10 10.67
CA ILE A 63 -5.49 -4.84 11.90
C ILE A 63 -4.21 -5.47 12.46
N SER A 64 -3.37 -6.07 11.61
CA SER A 64 -2.09 -6.66 12.03
C SER A 64 -1.11 -5.60 12.55
N ALA A 65 -1.10 -4.41 11.93
CA ALA A 65 -0.28 -3.29 12.37
C ALA A 65 -0.66 -2.82 13.77
N VAL A 66 -1.97 -2.66 14.03
CA VAL A 66 -2.49 -2.26 15.35
C VAL A 66 -2.13 -3.29 16.41
N VAL A 67 -2.28 -4.58 16.12
CA VAL A 67 -1.94 -5.65 17.07
C VAL A 67 -0.45 -5.62 17.41
N VAL A 68 0.43 -5.50 16.42
CA VAL A 68 1.89 -5.40 16.63
C VAL A 68 2.24 -4.13 17.41
N PHE A 69 1.64 -2.99 17.08
CA PHE A 69 1.86 -1.72 17.75
C PHE A 69 1.46 -1.74 19.23
N VAL A 70 0.27 -2.29 19.55
CA VAL A 70 -0.18 -2.44 20.94
C VAL A 70 0.75 -3.35 21.74
N ARG A 71 1.26 -4.44 21.13
CA ARG A 71 2.24 -5.32 21.77
C ARG A 71 3.56 -4.60 22.02
N PHE A 72 4.02 -3.81 21.05
CA PHE A 72 5.22 -3.00 21.18
C PHE A 72 5.11 -1.99 22.33
N ILE A 73 4.00 -1.23 22.37
CA ILE A 73 3.71 -0.29 23.45
C ILE A 73 3.66 -0.99 24.81
N ARG A 74 2.94 -2.11 24.93
CA ARG A 74 2.86 -2.89 26.18
C ARG A 74 4.22 -3.42 26.65
N GLY A 75 5.14 -3.69 25.72
CA GLY A 75 6.51 -4.09 26.04
C GLY A 75 7.40 -2.93 26.49
N LEU A 76 7.08 -1.70 26.09
CA LEU A 76 7.83 -0.47 26.43
C LEU A 76 7.52 0.04 27.85
N PHE A 77 6.30 -0.23 28.34
CA PHE A 77 5.83 0.17 29.67
C PHE A 77 5.96 -0.95 30.72
N ARG A 78 6.69 -2.03 30.41
CA ARG A 78 7.12 -3.07 31.34
C ARG A 78 8.63 -3.01 31.53
#